data_AF-A0A4S5E9T3-F1
#
_entry.id   AF-A0A4S5E9T3-F1
#
_cell.length_a   1.000
_cell.length_b   1.000
_cell.length_c   1.000
_cell.angle_alpha   90.00
_cell.angle_beta   90.00
_cell.angle_gamma   90.00
#
_symmetry.space_group_name_H-M   'P 1'
#
loop_
_entity.id
_entity.type
_entity.pdbx_description
1 polymer ?
#
loop_
_entity_poly.entity_id
_entity_poly.type
_entity_poly.pdbx_seq_one_letter_code
_entity_poly.pdbx_strand_id
1 'polypeptide(L)'
;MMEDQHSPALRQGVDFRGTPNATERVTEHLRPGKKRAPLLRYIRINLPRTTRLLLLFVIAVIGMASATIALSDYEPFPFAAPLLWCVVVAAVIFVAVGLLTKNRIWTAGLGIAAASTLIYVGGILGDAPYVWNGASITLAAVWNITLFASLGYALLYWALRYGMIVAAPDDQHFMD
;
A
#
# COMPACT_ATOMS: atom_id res chain seq x y z
N MET A 1 -3.36 38.35 27.96
CA MET A 1 -3.74 37.20 28.81
C MET A 1 -5.21 37.35 29.15
N MET A 2 -5.99 36.27 29.01
CA MET A 2 -7.46 36.14 29.21
C MET A 2 -8.33 36.13 27.95
N GLU A 3 -8.11 35.15 27.05
CA GLU A 3 -9.09 34.80 26.00
C GLU A 3 -9.53 33.32 26.06
N ASP A 4 -8.97 32.55 27.02
CA ASP A 4 -9.13 31.09 27.06
C ASP A 4 -10.26 30.58 27.99
N GLN A 5 -10.99 31.45 28.70
CA GLN A 5 -11.98 31.00 29.69
C GLN A 5 -13.32 30.52 29.11
N HIS A 6 -13.53 30.65 27.80
CA HIS A 6 -14.78 30.26 27.14
C HIS A 6 -14.62 29.19 26.06
N SER A 7 -13.45 28.53 25.97
CA SER A 7 -13.27 27.40 25.08
C SER A 7 -14.18 26.22 25.50
N PRO A 8 -15.09 25.74 24.64
CA PRO A 8 -15.94 24.57 24.92
C PRO A 8 -15.14 23.31 25.28
N ALA A 9 -13.89 23.23 24.82
CA ALA A 9 -13.00 22.09 25.06
C ALA A 9 -12.51 21.99 26.52
N LEU A 10 -12.27 23.11 27.21
CA LEU A 10 -11.89 23.12 28.63
C LEU A 10 -13.04 22.65 29.53
N ARG A 11 -14.28 22.94 29.14
CA ARG A 11 -15.47 22.51 29.87
C ARG A 11 -15.73 21.00 29.78
N GLN A 12 -15.09 20.31 28.84
CA GLN A 12 -15.16 18.86 28.67
C GLN A 12 -14.04 18.10 29.41
N GLY A 13 -13.22 18.78 30.23
CA GLY A 13 -12.22 18.11 31.08
C GLY A 13 -10.99 17.62 30.32
N VAL A 14 -10.75 18.11 29.10
CA VAL A 14 -9.51 17.86 28.37
C VAL A 14 -8.39 18.69 29.01
N ASP A 15 -7.58 18.05 29.87
CA ASP A 15 -6.41 18.68 30.48
C ASP A 15 -5.34 18.92 29.40
N PHE A 16 -5.06 20.20 29.08
CA PHE A 16 -4.01 20.59 28.15
C PHE A 16 -2.58 20.32 28.69
N ARG A 17 -2.44 19.72 29.88
CA ARG A 17 -1.16 19.17 30.37
C ARG A 17 -0.77 17.84 29.71
N GLY A 18 -1.45 17.45 28.63
CA GLY A 18 -0.97 16.41 27.73
C GLY A 18 0.33 16.84 27.04
N THR A 19 1.19 15.86 26.71
CA THR A 19 2.41 16.02 25.91
C THR A 19 2.27 17.07 24.79
N PRO A 20 3.34 17.70 24.29
CA PRO A 20 3.28 18.77 23.26
C PRO A 20 2.39 18.48 22.03
N ASN A 21 2.06 17.21 21.78
CA ASN A 21 1.08 16.75 20.78
C ASN A 21 -0.40 16.97 21.12
N ALA A 22 -0.77 17.37 22.34
CA ALA A 22 -2.17 17.50 22.80
C ALA A 22 -2.79 18.85 22.42
N THR A 23 -1.97 19.85 22.10
CA THR A 23 -2.37 21.23 21.78
C THR A 23 -2.05 21.64 20.34
N GLU A 24 -1.28 20.84 19.60
CA GLU A 24 -0.89 21.16 18.23
C GLU A 24 -2.03 20.89 17.23
N ARG A 25 -2.16 21.74 16.20
CA ARG A 25 -3.10 21.47 15.09
C ARG A 25 -2.79 20.09 14.51
N VAL A 26 -3.81 19.36 14.07
CA VAL A 26 -3.67 17.99 13.50
C VAL A 26 -2.63 17.90 12.35
N THR A 27 -2.36 19.03 11.70
CA THR A 27 -1.29 19.23 10.70
C THR A 27 0.14 19.16 11.24
N GLU A 28 0.32 19.17 12.57
CA GLU A 28 1.60 19.31 13.25
C GLU A 28 1.98 18.08 14.09
N HIS A 29 1.02 17.18 14.35
CA HIS A 29 1.20 15.96 15.15
C HIS A 29 2.39 15.11 14.69
N LEU A 30 3.35 14.92 15.60
CA LEU A 30 4.55 14.11 15.41
C LEU A 30 4.50 12.87 16.29
N ARG A 31 4.67 11.68 15.70
CA ARG A 31 4.82 10.46 16.50
C ARG A 31 6.07 10.56 17.39
N PRO A 32 5.99 10.20 18.69
CA PRO A 32 7.14 10.16 19.58
C PRO A 32 8.28 9.33 18.96
N GLY A 33 9.49 9.90 18.92
CA GLY A 33 10.69 9.23 18.36
C GLY A 33 10.86 9.32 16.83
N LYS A 34 10.04 10.09 16.10
CA LYS A 34 10.20 10.32 14.65
C LYS A 34 10.54 11.78 14.38
N LYS A 35 11.55 12.03 13.52
CA LYS A 35 11.87 13.37 13.00
C LYS A 35 10.89 13.74 11.87
N ARG A 36 10.57 15.04 11.72
CA ARG A 36 9.70 15.54 10.64
C ARG A 36 10.24 15.15 9.27
N ALA A 37 9.31 14.78 8.38
CA ALA A 37 9.59 14.47 6.99
C ALA A 37 10.03 15.75 6.24
N PRO A 38 11.18 15.76 5.53
CA PRO A 38 11.73 16.96 4.90
C PRO A 38 10.98 17.42 3.62
N LEU A 39 10.30 16.50 2.94
CA LEU A 39 9.55 16.74 1.69
C LEU A 39 8.06 16.40 1.85
N LEU A 40 7.16 17.06 1.10
CA LEU A 40 5.71 16.76 1.03
C LEU A 40 4.95 16.77 2.39
N ARG A 41 5.45 17.54 3.36
CA ARG A 41 4.95 17.67 4.75
C ARG A 41 3.45 17.95 4.88
N TYR A 42 2.84 18.65 3.91
CA TYR A 42 1.46 19.13 3.99
C TYR A 42 0.45 18.23 3.28
N ILE A 43 0.91 17.25 2.49
CA ILE A 43 0.02 16.32 1.81
C ILE A 43 -0.20 15.14 2.74
N ARG A 44 -1.35 15.15 3.40
CA ARG A 44 -1.78 14.07 4.29
C ARG A 44 -3.20 13.61 3.94
N ILE A 45 -3.31 12.39 3.43
CA ILE A 45 -4.60 11.76 3.12
C ILE A 45 -5.00 10.90 4.33
N ASN A 46 -5.98 11.39 5.09
CA ASN A 46 -6.47 10.74 6.30
C ASN A 46 -7.76 9.98 6.01
N LEU A 47 -7.67 8.96 5.15
CA LEU A 47 -8.79 8.05 4.84
C LEU A 47 -8.39 6.60 5.17
N PRO A 48 -8.38 6.18 6.45
CA PRO A 48 -7.80 4.91 6.88
C PRO A 48 -8.45 3.67 6.27
N ARG A 49 -9.78 3.61 6.18
CA ARG A 49 -10.50 2.46 5.60
C ARG A 49 -10.37 2.46 4.09
N THR A 50 -10.45 3.64 3.46
CA THR A 50 -10.31 3.78 2.02
C THR A 50 -8.90 3.38 1.57
N THR A 51 -7.86 3.83 2.29
CA THR A 51 -6.47 3.46 2.01
C THR A 51 -6.22 1.98 2.25
N ARG A 52 -6.83 1.40 3.29
CA ARG A 52 -6.82 -0.07 3.51
C ARG A 52 -7.37 -0.80 2.29
N LEU A 53 -8.56 -0.41 1.80
CA LEU A 53 -9.17 -1.04 0.63
C LEU A 53 -8.31 -0.84 -0.63
N LEU A 54 -7.72 0.35 -0.81
CA LEU A 54 -6.81 0.63 -1.92
C LEU A 54 -5.59 -0.30 -1.90
N LEU A 55 -4.93 -0.45 -0.74
CA LEU A 55 -3.77 -1.35 -0.60
C LEU A 55 -4.14 -2.80 -0.90
N LEU A 56 -5.30 -3.27 -0.43
CA LEU A 56 -5.79 -4.62 -0.73
C LEU A 56 -6.12 -4.79 -2.20
N PHE A 57 -6.78 -3.79 -2.80
CA PHE A 57 -7.14 -3.78 -4.21
C PHE A 57 -5.90 -3.87 -5.10
N VAL A 58 -4.84 -3.11 -4.81
CA VAL A 58 -3.61 -3.16 -5.60
C VAL A 58 -2.95 -4.55 -5.53
N ILE A 59 -2.91 -5.19 -4.35
CA ILE A 59 -2.41 -6.57 -4.24
C ILE A 59 -3.30 -7.56 -4.98
N ALA A 60 -4.63 -7.37 -4.94
CA ALA A 60 -5.56 -8.18 -5.70
C ALA A 60 -5.31 -8.06 -7.22
N VAL A 61 -5.03 -6.84 -7.72
CA VAL A 61 -4.65 -6.61 -9.11
C VAL A 61 -3.35 -7.33 -9.48
N ILE A 62 -2.33 -7.28 -8.62
CA ILE A 62 -1.08 -8.03 -8.82
C ILE A 62 -1.38 -9.54 -8.92
N GLY A 63 -2.14 -10.08 -7.97
CA GLY A 63 -2.52 -11.50 -7.97
C GLY A 63 -3.32 -11.90 -9.21
N MET A 64 -4.32 -11.11 -9.62
CA MET A 64 -5.10 -11.38 -10.83
C MET A 64 -4.23 -11.33 -12.08
N ALA A 65 -3.38 -10.32 -12.23
CA ALA A 65 -2.48 -10.22 -13.38
C ALA A 65 -1.51 -11.41 -13.44
N SER A 66 -0.91 -11.80 -12.30
CA SER A 66 -0.07 -13.00 -12.21
C SER A 66 -0.82 -14.28 -12.56
N ALA A 67 -2.07 -14.43 -12.12
CA ALA A 67 -2.91 -15.57 -12.48
C ALA A 67 -3.21 -15.61 -13.98
N THR A 68 -3.52 -14.48 -14.61
CA THR A 68 -3.77 -14.41 -16.05
C THR A 68 -2.55 -14.83 -16.87
N ILE A 69 -1.34 -14.47 -16.44
CA ILE A 69 -0.11 -14.91 -17.12
C ILE A 69 0.13 -16.40 -16.85
N ALA A 70 -0.05 -16.87 -15.62
CA ALA A 70 0.16 -18.27 -15.27
C ALA A 70 -0.83 -19.23 -15.96
N LEU A 71 -2.03 -18.74 -16.27
CA LEU A 71 -3.06 -19.46 -17.02
C LEU A 71 -2.90 -19.32 -18.54
N SER A 72 -1.98 -18.48 -19.02
CA SER A 72 -1.70 -18.35 -20.44
C SER A 72 -0.74 -19.45 -20.90
N ASP A 73 -0.81 -19.81 -22.18
CA ASP A 73 0.14 -20.75 -22.81
C ASP A 73 1.52 -20.14 -23.07
N TYR A 74 1.82 -19.01 -22.43
CA TYR A 74 3.01 -18.22 -22.66
C TYR A 74 3.87 -18.20 -21.40
N GLU A 75 5.03 -18.86 -21.45
CA GLU A 75 5.94 -18.99 -20.31
C GLU A 75 7.08 -17.95 -20.41
N PRO A 76 7.14 -16.92 -19.54
CA PRO A 76 8.11 -15.84 -19.70
C PRO A 76 9.57 -16.24 -19.53
N PHE A 77 9.83 -17.29 -18.76
CA PHE A 77 11.14 -17.88 -18.53
C PHE A 77 10.94 -19.25 -17.88
N PRO A 78 11.94 -20.15 -17.91
CA PRO A 78 11.79 -21.50 -17.34
C PRO A 78 11.35 -21.45 -15.87
N PHE A 79 10.30 -22.20 -15.53
CA PHE A 79 9.71 -22.25 -14.19
C PHE A 79 9.00 -20.95 -13.77
N ALA A 80 8.58 -20.10 -14.71
CA ALA A 80 7.81 -18.90 -14.37
C ALA A 80 6.42 -19.24 -13.79
N ALA A 81 5.76 -20.28 -14.32
CA ALA A 81 4.42 -20.68 -13.89
C ALA A 81 4.31 -20.96 -12.38
N PRO A 82 5.15 -21.82 -11.75
CA PRO A 82 5.07 -22.05 -10.31
C PRO A 82 5.34 -20.79 -9.48
N LEU A 83 6.27 -19.92 -9.92
CA LEU A 83 6.55 -18.65 -9.23
C LEU A 83 5.36 -17.69 -9.28
N LEU A 84 4.69 -17.58 -10.42
CA LEU A 84 3.47 -16.79 -10.57
C LEU A 84 2.38 -17.33 -9.65
N TRP A 85 2.18 -18.65 -9.56
CA TRP A 85 1.23 -19.24 -8.62
C TRP A 85 1.56 -18.97 -7.16
N CYS A 86 2.84 -18.95 -6.77
CA CYS A 86 3.23 -18.51 -5.43
C CYS A 86 2.77 -17.08 -5.14
N VAL A 87 2.93 -16.15 -6.11
CA VAL A 87 2.43 -14.77 -5.98
C VAL A 87 0.92 -14.73 -5.87
N VAL A 88 0.20 -15.52 -6.67
CA VAL A 88 -1.27 -15.61 -6.63
C VAL A 88 -1.75 -16.07 -5.24
N VAL A 89 -1.20 -17.16 -4.73
CA VAL A 89 -1.55 -17.71 -3.41
C VAL A 89 -1.24 -16.69 -2.31
N ALA A 90 -0.06 -16.06 -2.35
CA ALA A 90 0.32 -15.04 -1.39
C ALA A 90 -0.63 -13.82 -1.44
N ALA A 91 -1.03 -13.38 -2.64
CA ALA A 91 -1.97 -12.27 -2.83
C ALA A 91 -3.36 -12.61 -2.27
N VAL A 92 -3.88 -13.82 -2.55
CA VAL A 92 -5.17 -14.29 -2.01
C VAL A 92 -5.14 -14.32 -0.48
N ILE A 93 -4.10 -14.91 0.11
CA ILE A 93 -3.93 -14.95 1.57
C ILE A 93 -3.84 -13.53 2.13
N PHE A 94 -3.05 -12.66 1.52
CA PHE A 94 -2.89 -11.28 1.97
C PHE A 94 -4.20 -10.51 1.94
N VAL A 95 -4.99 -10.63 0.88
CA VAL A 95 -6.29 -9.96 0.75
C VAL A 95 -7.26 -10.51 1.79
N ALA A 96 -7.36 -11.83 1.95
CA ALA A 96 -8.23 -12.46 2.94
C ALA A 96 -7.88 -12.02 4.37
N VAL A 97 -6.59 -12.13 4.74
CA VAL A 97 -6.10 -11.67 6.05
C VAL A 97 -6.32 -10.17 6.20
N GLY A 98 -6.05 -9.38 5.17
CA GLY A 98 -6.18 -7.93 5.18
C GLY A 98 -7.61 -7.42 5.26
N LEU A 99 -8.62 -8.20 4.88
CA LEU A 99 -10.03 -7.88 5.10
C LEU A 99 -10.49 -8.22 6.54
N LEU A 100 -9.92 -9.26 7.14
CA LEU A 100 -10.37 -9.79 8.44
C LEU A 100 -9.57 -9.26 9.63
N THR A 101 -8.30 -8.95 9.43
CA THR A 101 -7.37 -8.63 10.51
C THR A 101 -7.54 -7.20 11.01
N LYS A 102 -7.17 -6.99 12.28
CA LYS A 102 -6.97 -5.67 12.90
C LYS A 102 -5.48 -5.35 13.06
N ASN A 103 -4.59 -6.19 12.53
CA ASN A 103 -3.14 -6.00 12.62
C ASN A 103 -2.60 -5.27 11.39
N ARG A 104 -1.46 -4.59 11.57
CA ARG A 104 -0.77 -3.91 10.48
C ARG A 104 0.04 -4.93 9.65
N ILE A 105 -0.46 -5.26 8.46
CA ILE A 105 0.16 -6.28 7.58
C ILE A 105 0.90 -5.69 6.36
N TRP A 106 0.93 -4.38 6.20
CA TRP A 106 1.35 -3.69 4.96
C TRP A 106 2.78 -4.00 4.48
N THR A 107 3.66 -4.42 5.39
CA THR A 107 5.02 -4.90 5.05
C THR A 107 4.99 -6.19 4.22
N ALA A 108 4.07 -7.11 4.49
CA ALA A 108 3.96 -8.36 3.76
C ALA A 108 3.53 -8.12 2.30
N GLY A 109 2.65 -7.14 2.06
CA GLY A 109 2.25 -6.75 0.71
C GLY A 109 3.42 -6.19 -0.11
N LEU A 110 4.38 -5.50 0.53
CA LEU A 110 5.59 -5.07 -0.14
C LEU A 110 6.43 -6.28 -0.61
N GLY A 111 6.49 -7.34 0.19
CA GLY A 111 7.15 -8.59 -0.19
C GLY A 111 6.53 -9.23 -1.44
N ILE A 112 5.20 -9.23 -1.52
CA ILE A 112 4.45 -9.74 -2.69
C ILE A 112 4.75 -8.88 -3.93
N ALA A 113 4.67 -7.54 -3.80
CA ALA A 113 4.98 -6.62 -4.89
C ALA A 113 6.44 -6.74 -5.36
N ALA A 114 7.39 -6.91 -4.43
CA ALA A 114 8.79 -7.13 -4.76
C ALA A 114 9.01 -8.45 -5.51
N ALA A 115 8.37 -9.55 -5.07
CA ALA A 115 8.43 -10.83 -5.76
C ALA A 115 7.86 -10.74 -7.17
N SER A 116 6.70 -10.09 -7.34
CA SER A 116 6.10 -9.87 -8.66
C SER A 116 7.00 -9.02 -9.57
N THR A 117 7.65 -7.99 -9.03
CA THR A 117 8.62 -7.17 -9.77
C THR A 117 9.84 -8.00 -10.23
N LEU A 118 10.35 -8.89 -9.38
CA LEU A 118 11.45 -9.79 -9.74
C LEU A 118 11.06 -10.76 -10.86
N ILE A 119 9.85 -11.31 -10.81
CA ILE A 119 9.31 -12.16 -11.89
C ILE A 119 9.21 -11.35 -13.19
N TYR A 120 8.74 -10.11 -13.11
CA TYR A 120 8.65 -9.23 -14.28
C TYR A 120 10.04 -8.99 -14.91
N VAL A 121 11.04 -8.67 -14.09
CA VAL A 121 12.43 -8.51 -14.56
C VAL A 121 12.97 -9.82 -15.13
N GLY A 122 12.67 -10.96 -14.51
CA GLY A 122 13.02 -12.28 -15.03
C GLY A 122 12.46 -12.53 -16.44
N GLY A 123 11.21 -12.15 -16.69
CA GLY A 123 10.63 -12.22 -18.03
C GLY A 123 11.29 -11.28 -19.03
N ILE A 124 11.70 -10.07 -18.64
CA ILE A 124 12.46 -9.18 -19.54
C ILE A 124 13.77 -9.82 -20.01
N LEU A 125 14.45 -10.54 -19.11
CA LEU A 125 15.70 -11.24 -19.42
C LEU A 125 15.47 -12.55 -20.19
N GLY A 126 14.26 -13.11 -20.09
CA GLY A 126 13.81 -14.28 -20.84
C GLY A 126 12.99 -13.87 -22.07
N ASP A 127 11.84 -14.50 -22.21
CA ASP A 127 10.88 -14.24 -23.26
C ASP A 127 9.65 -13.54 -22.68
N ALA A 128 9.73 -12.24 -22.39
CA ALA A 128 8.58 -11.52 -21.83
C ALA A 128 7.38 -11.57 -22.79
N PRO A 129 6.13 -11.65 -22.29
CA PRO A 129 4.92 -11.68 -23.11
C PRO A 129 4.61 -10.31 -23.75
N TYR A 130 5.49 -9.85 -24.64
CA TYR A 130 5.30 -8.67 -25.46
C TYR A 130 4.78 -9.04 -26.84
N VAL A 131 4.12 -8.10 -27.50
CA VAL A 131 3.57 -8.30 -28.85
C VAL A 131 4.66 -8.68 -29.85
N TRP A 132 5.86 -8.11 -29.73
CA TRP A 132 6.99 -8.46 -30.58
C TRP A 132 7.60 -9.84 -30.29
N ASN A 133 7.27 -10.45 -29.14
CA ASN A 133 7.63 -11.83 -28.80
C ASN A 133 6.47 -12.81 -29.09
N GLY A 134 5.41 -12.38 -29.79
CA GLY A 134 4.30 -13.24 -30.21
C GLY A 134 3.13 -13.34 -29.23
N ALA A 135 3.18 -12.62 -28.11
CA ALA A 135 2.03 -12.53 -27.19
C ALA A 135 0.90 -11.65 -27.76
N SER A 136 -0.33 -11.87 -27.28
CA SER A 136 -1.46 -11.00 -27.61
C SER A 136 -1.31 -9.61 -26.96
N ILE A 137 -1.97 -8.60 -27.54
CA ILE A 137 -1.99 -7.24 -26.99
C ILE A 137 -2.52 -7.24 -25.54
N THR A 138 -3.54 -8.05 -25.27
CA THR A 138 -4.12 -8.18 -23.94
C THR A 138 -3.14 -8.79 -22.95
N LEU A 139 -2.42 -9.84 -23.32
CA LEU A 139 -1.42 -10.46 -22.44
C LEU A 139 -0.24 -9.52 -22.16
N ALA A 140 0.21 -8.78 -23.17
CA ALA A 140 1.25 -7.76 -23.01
C ALA A 140 0.80 -6.61 -22.09
N ALA A 141 -0.46 -6.20 -22.17
CA ALA A 141 -1.02 -5.22 -21.24
C ALA A 141 -1.04 -5.76 -19.81
N VAL A 142 -1.49 -7.00 -19.61
CA VAL A 142 -1.52 -7.67 -18.30
C VAL A 142 -0.11 -7.81 -17.71
N TRP A 143 0.87 -8.16 -18.54
CA TRP A 143 2.27 -8.21 -18.11
C TRP A 143 2.75 -6.87 -17.56
N ASN A 144 2.48 -5.77 -18.27
CA ASN A 144 2.82 -4.43 -17.78
C ASN A 144 2.04 -4.05 -16.52
N ILE A 145 0.80 -4.51 -16.35
CA ILE A 145 0.02 -4.31 -15.12
C ILE A 145 0.73 -4.96 -13.92
N THR A 146 1.38 -6.12 -14.08
CA THR A 146 2.13 -6.72 -12.95
C THR A 146 3.23 -5.79 -12.42
N LEU A 147 3.98 -5.15 -13.31
CA LEU A 147 5.00 -4.17 -12.93
C LEU A 147 4.36 -2.92 -12.32
N PHE A 148 3.42 -2.28 -13.03
CA PHE A 148 2.87 -1.00 -12.59
C PHE A 148 2.08 -1.11 -11.29
N ALA A 149 1.34 -2.20 -11.08
CA ALA A 149 0.65 -2.45 -9.82
C ALA A 149 1.66 -2.70 -8.68
N SER A 150 2.74 -3.43 -8.94
CA SER A 150 3.81 -3.67 -7.95
C SER A 150 4.54 -2.39 -7.55
N LEU A 151 4.91 -1.56 -8.53
CA LEU A 151 5.50 -0.24 -8.28
C LEU A 151 4.49 0.67 -7.56
N GLY A 152 3.23 0.65 -7.97
CA GLY A 152 2.14 1.38 -7.32
C GLY A 152 2.01 0.99 -5.84
N TYR A 153 2.07 -0.31 -5.52
CA TYR A 153 2.07 -0.76 -4.13
C TYR A 153 3.30 -0.28 -3.37
N ALA A 154 4.50 -0.37 -3.97
CA ALA A 154 5.72 0.09 -3.34
C ALA A 154 5.68 1.60 -3.02
N LEU A 155 5.14 2.41 -3.94
CA LEU A 155 4.93 3.84 -3.75
C LEU A 155 3.90 4.13 -2.65
N LEU A 156 2.77 3.41 -2.63
CA LEU A 156 1.77 3.54 -1.57
C LEU A 156 2.34 3.13 -0.20
N TYR A 157 3.09 2.03 -0.14
CA TYR A 157 3.75 1.59 1.08
C TYR A 157 4.80 2.59 1.55
N TRP A 158 5.58 3.17 0.63
CA TRP A 158 6.51 4.25 0.94
C TRP A 158 5.77 5.46 1.52
N ALA A 159 4.69 5.90 0.87
CA ALA A 159 3.85 7.01 1.35
C ALA A 159 3.26 6.73 2.74
N LEU A 160 2.84 5.48 3.00
CA LEU A 160 2.33 5.03 4.30
C LEU A 160 3.43 5.05 5.38
N ARG A 161 4.66 4.63 5.03
CA ARG A 161 5.80 4.63 5.95
C ARG A 161 6.33 6.03 6.23
N TYR A 162 6.24 6.90 5.23
CA TYR A 162 6.61 8.31 5.30
C TYR A 162 5.56 9.14 6.08
N GLY A 163 4.30 8.66 6.15
CA GLY A 163 3.22 9.31 6.89
C GLY A 163 2.35 10.24 6.03
N MET A 164 2.44 10.16 4.70
CA MET A 164 1.58 10.91 3.78
C MET A 164 0.16 10.34 3.72
N ILE A 165 0.03 9.02 3.89
CA ILE A 165 -1.26 8.34 3.92
C ILE A 165 -1.38 7.54 5.20
N VAL A 166 -2.62 7.35 5.65
CA VAL A 166 -2.95 6.56 6.84
C VAL A 166 -3.80 5.38 6.38
N ALA A 167 -3.50 4.18 6.87
CA ALA A 167 -4.27 2.98 6.57
C ALA A 167 -4.67 2.30 7.88
N ALA A 168 -5.95 1.94 7.99
CA ALA A 168 -6.46 1.13 9.10
C ALA A 168 -5.59 -0.13 9.26
N PRO A 169 -5.29 -0.62 10.46
CA PRO A 169 -5.90 -0.30 11.75
C PRO A 169 -5.38 0.98 12.43
N ASP A 170 -4.45 1.72 11.80
CA ASP A 170 -3.96 3.00 12.33
C ASP A 170 -5.03 4.05 12.03
N ASP A 171 -5.93 4.32 12.98
CA ASP A 171 -7.05 5.23 12.76
C ASP A 171 -6.80 6.63 13.33
N GLN A 172 -5.92 6.84 14.32
CA GLN A 172 -5.60 8.15 14.91
C GLN A 172 -6.84 9.04 15.19
N HIS A 173 -8.00 8.40 15.41
CA HIS A 173 -9.31 9.04 15.52
C HIS A 173 -9.78 9.88 14.31
N PHE A 174 -9.24 9.62 13.11
CA PHE A 174 -9.79 10.14 11.86
C PHE A 174 -11.05 9.36 11.47
N MET A 175 -12.14 10.07 11.21
CA MET A 175 -13.33 9.52 10.58
C MET A 175 -13.10 9.52 9.06
N ASP A 176 -13.35 8.38 8.40
CA ASP A 176 -13.61 8.35 6.95
C ASP A 176 -14.98 8.93 6.66
#